data_AF-A0A497MLI1-F1
#
_entry.id   AF-A0A497MLI1-F1
#
_cell.length_a   1.000
_cell.length_b   1.000
_cell.length_c   1.000
_cell.angle_alpha   90.00
_cell.angle_beta   90.00
_cell.angle_gamma   90.00
#
_symmetry.space_group_name_H-M   'P 1'
#
loop_
_entity.id
_entity.type
_entity.pdbx_description
1 polymer ?
#
loop_
_entity_poly.entity_id
_entity_poly.type
_entity_poly.pdbx_seq_one_letter_code
_entity_poly.pdbx_strand_id
1 'polypeptide(L)' 'MASGFSLFSPVLRRELERLGFTEPTPIQREAFKPILEGETVFLLAPTGSGKTEAAVLPVFEAYLRLRSQGWNPLGIKILY' A
#
# COMPACT_ATOMS: atom_id res chain seq x y z
N MET A 1 12.81 -13.65 1.58
CA MET A 1 12.45 -12.21 1.61
C MET A 1 11.48 -11.97 0.46
N ALA A 2 10.22 -11.70 0.75
CA ALA A 2 9.18 -11.41 -0.24
C ALA A 2 9.63 -10.27 -1.17
N SER A 3 9.89 -10.58 -2.44
CA SER A 3 10.44 -9.62 -3.39
C SER A 3 9.36 -8.65 -3.90
N GLY A 4 8.09 -9.04 -3.83
CA GLY A 4 6.99 -8.26 -4.39
C GLY A 4 6.58 -6.99 -3.64
N PHE A 5 6.95 -6.81 -2.37
CA PHE A 5 6.63 -5.60 -1.59
C PHE A 5 7.82 -4.65 -1.44
N SER A 6 8.78 -4.70 -2.36
CA SER A 6 10.03 -3.92 -2.32
C SER A 6 9.83 -2.40 -2.26
N LEU A 7 8.71 -1.90 -2.76
CA LEU A 7 8.34 -0.48 -2.69
C LEU A 7 7.94 -0.01 -1.29
N PHE A 8 7.72 -0.92 -0.33
CA PHE A 8 7.24 -0.58 1.01
C PHE A 8 8.37 -0.54 2.04
N SER A 9 8.15 0.22 3.11
CA SER A 9 9.05 0.33 4.25
C SER A 9 9.32 -1.04 4.89
N PRO A 10 10.50 -1.24 5.52
CA PRO A 10 10.79 -2.50 6.22
C PRO A 10 9.75 -2.84 7.29
N VAL A 11 9.18 -1.83 7.94
CA VAL A 11 8.14 -1.99 8.96
C VAL A 11 6.87 -2.58 8.35
N LEU A 12 6.35 -2.00 7.26
CA LEU A 12 5.15 -2.52 6.62
C LEU A 12 5.38 -3.91 6.02
N ARG A 13 6.54 -4.15 5.39
CA ARG A 13 6.90 -5.48 4.85
C ARG A 13 6.86 -6.57 5.92
N ARG A 14 7.41 -6.31 7.11
CA ARG A 14 7.40 -7.27 8.22
C ARG A 14 5.97 -7.59 8.68
N GLU A 15 5.11 -6.58 8.77
CA GLU A 15 3.72 -6.81 9.17
C GLU A 15 2.93 -7.57 8.10
N LEU A 16 3.16 -7.27 6.81
CA LEU A 16 2.58 -8.01 5.70
C LEU A 16 2.99 -9.49 5.73
N GLU A 17 4.29 -9.78 5.92
CA GLU A 17 4.79 -11.15 6.05
C GLU A 17 4.15 -11.87 7.26
N ARG A 18 4.04 -11.19 8.41
CA ARG A 18 3.38 -11.72 9.61
C ARG A 18 1.90 -12.06 9.37
N LEU A 19 1.23 -11.29 8.51
CA LEU A 19 -0.17 -11.50 8.12
C LEU A 19 -0.33 -12.54 6.99
N GLY A 20 0.77 -13.11 6.48
CA GLY A 20 0.75 -14.13 5.43
C GLY A 20 0.71 -13.56 4.01
N PHE A 21 0.93 -12.26 3.83
CA PHE A 21 1.10 -11.67 2.50
C PHE A 21 2.52 -11.99 1.99
N THR A 22 2.61 -12.97 1.11
CA THR A 22 3.89 -13.44 0.56
C THR A 22 4.27 -12.69 -0.72
N GLU A 23 3.32 -12.48 -1.62
CA GLU A 23 3.52 -11.77 -2.88
C GLU A 23 2.25 -10.98 -3.24
N PRO A 24 2.37 -9.78 -3.84
CA PRO A 24 1.22 -9.02 -4.31
C PRO A 24 0.55 -9.71 -5.50
N THR A 25 -0.75 -9.45 -5.68
CA THR A 25 -1.48 -9.85 -6.90
C THR A 25 -1.07 -8.97 -8.09
N PRO A 26 -1.40 -9.33 -9.35
CA PRO A 26 -1.09 -8.50 -10.52
C PRO A 26 -1.60 -7.06 -10.40
N ILE A 27 -2.88 -6.89 -10.02
CA ILE A 27 -3.48 -5.56 -9.86
C ILE A 27 -2.82 -4.75 -8.74
N GLN A 28 -2.37 -5.41 -7.66
CA GLN A 28 -1.64 -4.76 -6.58
C GLN A 28 -0.27 -4.24 -7.07
N ARG A 29 0.49 -5.05 -7.83
CA ARG A 29 1.78 -4.63 -8.40
C ARG A 29 1.64 -3.41 -9.31
N GLU A 30 0.60 -3.39 -10.13
CA GLU A 30 0.32 -2.28 -11.05
C GLU A 30 -0.13 -1.02 -10.31
N ALA A 31 -0.88 -1.17 -9.21
CA ALA A 31 -1.41 -0.05 -8.45
C ALA A 31 -0.40 0.63 -7.52
N PHE A 32 0.54 -0.12 -6.93
CA PHE A 32 1.36 0.40 -5.84
C PHE A 32 2.21 1.61 -6.22
N LYS A 33 2.92 1.53 -7.35
CA LYS A 33 3.79 2.62 -7.80
C LYS A 33 3.04 3.92 -8.11
N PRO A 34 2.03 3.94 -9.01
CA PRO A 34 1.33 5.19 -9.34
C PRO A 34 0.63 5.81 -8.12
N ILE A 35 0.06 5.01 -7.22
CA ILE A 35 -0.54 5.54 -5.98
C ILE A 35 0.53 6.16 -5.06
N LEU A 36 1.70 5.52 -4.91
CA LEU A 36 2.82 6.08 -4.13
C LEU A 36 3.39 7.36 -4.75
N GLU A 37 3.29 7.52 -6.07
CA GLU A 37 3.69 8.72 -6.81
C GLU A 37 2.63 9.84 -6.73
N GLY A 38 1.49 9.57 -6.08
CA GLY A 38 0.40 10.54 -5.88
C GLY A 38 -0.56 10.65 -7.07
N GLU A 39 -0.54 9.69 -7.98
CA GLU A 39 -1.43 9.66 -9.13
C GLU A 39 -2.86 9.24 -8.75
N THR A 40 -3.85 9.69 -9.54
CA THR A 40 -5.21 9.18 -9.46
C THR A 40 -5.31 7.88 -10.23
N VAL A 41 -5.68 6.79 -9.55
CA VAL A 41 -5.70 5.43 -10.13
C VAL A 41 -7.12 4.88 -10.18
N PHE A 42 -7.52 4.37 -11.35
CA PHE A 42 -8.76 3.62 -11.53
C PHE A 42 -8.48 2.12 -11.58
N LEU A 43 -8.94 1.37 -10.57
CA LEU A 43 -8.69 -0.07 -10.44
C LEU A 43 -9.82 -0.89 -11.07
N LEU A 44 -9.56 -1.48 -12.24
CA LEU A 44 -10.48 -2.37 -12.92
C LEU A 44 -9.99 -3.83 -12.85
N ALA A 45 -10.61 -4.63 -11.99
CA ALA A 45 -10.33 -6.06 -11.87
C ALA A 45 -11.54 -6.83 -11.32
N PRO A 46 -11.63 -8.16 -11.50
CA PRO A 46 -12.68 -9.00 -10.90
C PRO A 46 -12.74 -8.90 -9.36
N THR A 47 -13.84 -9.40 -8.78
CA THR A 47 -13.93 -9.62 -7.33
C THR A 47 -12.89 -10.66 -6.89
N GLY A 48 -12.42 -10.56 -5.64
CA GLY A 48 -11.37 -11.45 -5.13
C GLY A 48 -9.95 -11.20 -5.68
N SER A 49 -9.75 -10.25 -6.60
CA SER A 49 -8.41 -9.93 -7.14
C SER A 49 -7.50 -9.12 -6.20
N GLY A 50 -8.01 -8.72 -5.02
CA GLY A 50 -7.25 -7.92 -4.05
C GLY A 50 -7.22 -6.41 -4.34
N LYS A 51 -8.29 -5.85 -4.92
CA LYS A 51 -8.41 -4.41 -5.24
C LYS A 51 -8.38 -3.52 -3.98
N THR A 52 -8.91 -4.00 -2.87
CA THR A 52 -8.92 -3.27 -1.61
C THR A 52 -7.50 -3.05 -1.11
N GLU A 53 -6.68 -4.10 -1.08
CA GLU A 53 -5.27 -4.02 -0.70
C GLU A 53 -4.46 -3.21 -1.73
N ALA A 54 -4.80 -3.33 -3.02
CA ALA A 54 -4.19 -2.54 -4.09
C ALA A 54 -4.36 -1.02 -3.87
N ALA A 55 -5.51 -0.59 -3.37
CA ALA A 55 -5.76 0.81 -3.02
C ALA A 55 -5.17 1.19 -1.65
N VAL A 56 -5.38 0.37 -0.62
CA VAL A 56 -5.11 0.75 0.78
C VAL A 56 -3.62 0.69 1.13
N LEU A 57 -2.91 -0.37 0.74
CA LEU A 57 -1.51 -0.58 1.14
C LEU A 57 -0.57 0.55 0.72
N PRO A 58 -0.56 1.04 -0.53
CA PRO A 58 0.31 2.15 -0.92
C PRO A 58 -0.06 3.47 -0.23
N VAL A 59 -1.35 3.73 0.03
CA VAL A 59 -1.78 4.91 0.80
C VAL A 59 -1.32 4.81 2.26
N PHE A 60 -1.43 3.64 2.88
CA PHE A 60 -0.91 3.39 4.23
C PHE A 60 0.61 3.56 4.29
N GLU A 61 1.36 3.04 3.32
CA GLU A 61 2.81 3.25 3.22
C GLU A 61 3.16 4.74 3.12
N ALA A 62 2.48 5.50 2.25
CA ALA A 62 2.70 6.93 2.12
C ALA A 62 2.43 7.65 3.46
N TYR A 63 1.36 7.29 4.15
CA TYR A 63 1.05 7.83 5.48
C TYR A 63 2.12 7.49 6.52
N LEU A 64 2.62 6.25 6.55
CA LEU A 64 3.69 5.84 7.46
C LEU A 64 4.99 6.59 7.21
N ARG A 65 5.34 6.88 5.94
CA ARG A 65 6.50 7.71 5.60
C ARG A 65 6.37 9.11 6.17
N LEU A 66 5.22 9.77 5.96
CA LEU A 66 4.94 11.09 6.50
C LEU A 66 5.04 11.09 8.04
N ARG A 67 4.47 10.07 8.69
CA ARG A 67 4.56 9.89 10.14
C ARG A 67 6.00 9.76 10.63
N SER A 68 6.85 9.02 9.92
CA SER A 68 8.28 8.89 10.26
C SER A 68 9.06 10.20 10.12
N GLN A 69 8.58 11.14 9.31
CA GLN A 69 9.13 12.48 9.13
C GLN A 69 8.59 13.50 10.15
N GLY A 70 7.82 13.05 11.14
CA GLY A 70 7.22 13.92 12.17
C GLY A 70 5.91 14.60 11.74
N TRP A 71 5.38 14.30 10.55
CA TRP A 71 4.08 14.82 10.12
C TRP A 71 2.96 14.10 10.86
N ASN A 72 2.33 14.78 11.83
CA ASN A 72 1.24 14.22 12.63
C ASN A 72 0.13 15.24 12.95
N PRO A 73 -0.54 15.82 11.93
CA PRO A 73 -1.67 16.72 12.17
C PRO A 73 -2.90 15.97 12.69
N LEU A 74 -3.76 16.65 13.45
CA LEU A 74 -5.06 16.10 13.89
C LEU A 74 -6.03 15.91 12.71
N GLY A 75 -7.01 15.00 12.85
CA GLY A 75 -8.10 14.78 11.89
C GLY A 75 -7.93 13.56 10.97
N ILE A 76 -8.89 13.39 10.05
CA ILE A 76 -8.94 12.26 9.09
C ILE A 76 -7.79 12.37 8.08
N LYS A 77 -7.11 11.25 7.79
CA LYS A 77 -5.94 11.18 6.89
C LYS A 77 -6.14 10.29 5.67
N ILE A 78 -6.98 9.27 5.82
CA ILE A 78 -7.31 8.31 4.79
C ILE A 78 -8.82 8.11 4.88
N LEU A 79 -9.50 8.18 3.73
CA LEU A 79 -10.91 7.87 3.57
C LEU A 79 -11.00 6.79 2.50
N TYR A 80 -11.63 5.67 2.85
CA TYR A 80 -11.83 4.51 1.99
C TYR A 80 -13.33 4.26 1.83
#